data_AF-A0A6A3D1U8-F1
#
_entry.id   AF-A0A6A3D1U8-F1
#
_cell.length_a   1.000
_cell.length_b   1.000
_cell.length_c   1.000
_cell.angle_alpha   90.00
_cell.angle_beta   90.00
_cell.angle_gamma   90.00
#
_symmetry.space_group_name_H-M   'P 1'
#
loop_
_entity.id
_entity.type
_entity.pdbx_description
1 polymer ?
#
loop_
_entity_poly.entity_id
_entity_poly.type
_entity_poly.pdbx_seq_one_letter_code
_entity_poly.pdbx_strand_id
1 'polypeptide(L)'
;MSVILGLPNKSVKVFVKGADTTMFGVTDRSLNTSIIRATEAHLHSYSSIGLRTLVIGMRELSTSEFEEWHSAFEVASNALMGRARLLRKVATNIESNLRILGASGIEDKLQEGVPEAIESLRTAGIKVWVLTGDKQETAISIGYSSKLLTSKMTQIIVNRNSKESCRKSLEDAIIMSKKLTTMSGNTNDTGRTLGASLTPVALIIDGTSLVYILDCELEEMLFELACNCSVVLCCRVAPLQKAGIVALVKKRTSDMTLAIGDGANDVSMIQMADVGVGISGQEGRQAVMASDFAMGQFRFLVTLLLVHGHWNYQRMGYMILYNFYKNAVFVLVLFWYVLFTCFTLSTAINEWSSVLYSVIYTSVPTIVVGILDKDLNRRTLLKYPQLAIFQIARTGLFWLCLLSIIVAALIPRFVVKVLYQFYTPCDVQIAREAEKFQPRSESAAVEVEMNPILNQPRP
;
A
#
# COMPACT_ATOMS: atom_id res chain seq x y z
N MET A 1 -35.27 -17.04 -0.47
CA MET A 1 -36.25 -16.12 -1.09
C MET A 1 -37.21 -16.98 -1.86
N SER A 2 -38.52 -16.76 -1.68
CA SER A 2 -39.58 -17.51 -2.35
C SER A 2 -40.54 -16.58 -3.08
N VAL A 3 -41.16 -17.08 -4.14
CA VAL A 3 -42.20 -16.41 -4.92
C VAL A 3 -43.28 -17.44 -5.26
N ILE A 4 -44.53 -17.07 -5.09
CA ILE A 4 -45.70 -17.87 -5.48
C ILE A 4 -46.26 -17.28 -6.76
N LEU A 5 -46.44 -18.11 -7.79
CA LEU A 5 -46.93 -17.70 -9.09
C LEU A 5 -48.19 -18.49 -9.46
N GLY A 6 -49.23 -17.77 -9.87
CA GLY A 6 -50.38 -18.33 -10.59
C GLY A 6 -50.05 -18.40 -12.07
N LEU A 7 -50.01 -19.60 -12.64
CA LEU A 7 -49.74 -19.81 -14.06
C LEU A 7 -51.03 -19.72 -14.89
N PRO A 8 -50.95 -19.45 -16.21
CA PRO A 8 -52.12 -19.39 -17.09
C PRO A 8 -52.96 -20.68 -17.12
N ASN A 9 -52.39 -21.81 -16.73
CA ASN A 9 -53.05 -23.11 -16.64
C ASN A 9 -53.83 -23.32 -15.32
N LYS A 10 -54.06 -22.26 -14.53
CA LYS A 10 -54.69 -22.30 -13.19
C LYS A 10 -53.92 -23.11 -12.14
N SER A 11 -52.68 -23.55 -12.42
CA SER A 11 -51.82 -24.16 -11.40
C SER A 11 -51.07 -23.08 -10.61
N VAL A 12 -50.93 -23.29 -9.31
CA VAL A 12 -50.15 -22.43 -8.43
C VAL A 12 -48.83 -23.12 -8.13
N LYS A 13 -47.71 -22.41 -8.32
CA LYS A 13 -46.37 -22.94 -8.05
C LYS A 13 -45.57 -22.00 -7.18
N VAL A 14 -44.84 -22.60 -6.24
CA VAL A 14 -43.89 -21.90 -5.37
C VAL A 14 -42.50 -22.15 -5.93
N PHE A 15 -41.76 -21.08 -6.19
CA PHE A 15 -40.34 -21.12 -6.53
C PHE A 15 -39.52 -20.58 -5.37
N VAL A 16 -38.49 -21.31 -4.96
CA VAL A 16 -37.61 -20.93 -3.86
C VAL A 16 -36.17 -20.98 -4.32
N LYS A 17 -35.44 -19.89 -4.10
CA LYS A 17 -33.98 -19.84 -4.28
C LYS A 17 -33.28 -19.62 -2.94
N GLY A 18 -32.21 -20.37 -2.71
CA GLY A 18 -31.44 -20.32 -1.47
C GLY A 18 -30.04 -20.92 -1.58
N ALA A 19 -29.34 -20.96 -0.45
CA ALA A 19 -28.05 -21.62 -0.32
C ALA A 19 -28.23 -23.14 -0.37
N ASP A 20 -27.18 -23.85 -0.78
CA ASP A 20 -27.09 -25.31 -0.81
C ASP A 20 -27.54 -25.97 0.50
N THR A 21 -26.92 -25.64 1.62
CA THR A 21 -27.20 -26.18 2.96
C THR A 21 -28.66 -25.98 3.38
N THR A 22 -29.22 -24.81 3.08
CA THR A 22 -30.62 -24.50 3.40
C THR A 22 -31.61 -25.25 2.52
N MET A 23 -31.32 -25.36 1.23
CA MET A 23 -32.24 -25.95 0.25
C MET A 23 -32.29 -27.46 0.39
N PHE A 24 -31.14 -28.13 0.63
CA PHE A 24 -31.11 -29.58 0.88
C PHE A 24 -31.78 -30.00 2.20
N GLY A 25 -31.98 -29.06 3.13
CA GLY A 25 -32.72 -29.28 4.37
C GLY A 25 -34.25 -29.33 4.18
N VAL A 26 -34.77 -28.70 3.14
CA VAL A 26 -36.23 -28.54 2.90
C VAL A 26 -36.75 -29.35 1.71
N THR A 27 -35.90 -30.15 1.07
CA THR A 27 -36.25 -30.99 -0.07
C THR A 27 -36.89 -32.30 0.33
N ASP A 28 -37.83 -32.76 -0.50
CA ASP A 28 -38.37 -34.11 -0.40
C ASP A 28 -37.33 -35.14 -0.87
N ARG A 29 -36.85 -35.96 0.07
CA ARG A 29 -35.80 -36.97 -0.18
C ARG A 29 -36.31 -38.22 -0.92
N SER A 30 -37.63 -38.40 -1.01
CA SER A 30 -38.25 -39.63 -1.51
C SER A 30 -38.28 -39.73 -3.04
N LEU A 31 -38.33 -38.60 -3.75
CA LEU A 31 -38.70 -38.59 -5.17
C LEU A 31 -37.51 -38.57 -6.15
N ASN A 32 -36.29 -38.13 -5.76
CA ASN A 32 -35.20 -37.90 -6.74
C ASN A 32 -33.76 -37.96 -6.16
N THR A 33 -33.39 -39.05 -5.46
CA THR A 33 -32.08 -39.15 -4.81
C THR A 33 -30.89 -39.08 -5.78
N SER A 34 -31.02 -39.56 -7.02
CA SER A 34 -29.96 -39.52 -8.04
C SER A 34 -29.66 -38.10 -8.53
N ILE A 35 -30.69 -37.31 -8.83
CA ILE A 35 -30.57 -35.92 -9.27
C ILE A 35 -30.00 -35.05 -8.15
N ILE A 36 -30.41 -35.29 -6.90
CA ILE A 36 -29.89 -34.57 -5.73
C ILE A 36 -28.38 -34.81 -5.60
N ARG A 37 -27.92 -36.07 -5.66
CA ARG A 37 -26.48 -36.40 -5.58
C ARG A 37 -25.67 -35.81 -6.74
N ALA A 38 -26.20 -35.86 -7.97
CA ALA A 38 -25.54 -35.25 -9.12
C ALA A 38 -25.43 -33.72 -8.97
N THR A 39 -26.48 -33.07 -8.48
CA THR A 39 -26.50 -31.63 -8.23
C THR A 39 -25.53 -31.25 -7.11
N GLU A 40 -25.44 -32.05 -6.05
CA GLU A 40 -24.48 -31.87 -4.96
C GLU A 40 -23.03 -31.97 -5.45
N ALA A 41 -22.72 -32.96 -6.32
CA ALA A 41 -21.40 -33.07 -6.93
C ALA A 41 -21.05 -31.85 -7.81
N HIS A 42 -22.01 -31.35 -8.61
CA HIS A 42 -21.79 -30.13 -9.42
C HIS A 42 -21.64 -28.88 -8.56
N LEU A 43 -22.41 -28.74 -7.48
CA LEU A 43 -22.28 -27.63 -6.53
C LEU A 43 -20.91 -27.63 -5.86
N HIS A 44 -20.40 -28.81 -5.48
CA HIS A 44 -19.05 -28.94 -4.96
C HIS A 44 -17.99 -28.52 -6.00
N SER A 45 -18.17 -28.92 -7.26
CA SER A 45 -17.30 -28.47 -8.37
C SER A 45 -17.37 -26.96 -8.58
N TYR A 46 -18.55 -26.34 -8.53
CA TYR A 46 -18.72 -24.89 -8.66
C TYR A 46 -18.05 -24.13 -7.51
N SER A 47 -18.21 -24.64 -6.28
CA SER A 47 -17.54 -24.09 -5.10
C SER A 47 -16.01 -24.19 -5.22
N SER A 48 -15.48 -25.30 -5.74
CA SER A 48 -14.02 -25.44 -5.97
C SER A 48 -13.44 -24.48 -7.01
N ILE A 49 -14.28 -24.00 -7.93
CA ILE A 49 -13.89 -22.99 -8.94
C ILE A 49 -14.13 -21.56 -8.41
N GLY A 50 -14.79 -21.43 -7.24
CA GLY A 50 -15.04 -20.14 -6.59
C GLY A 50 -16.36 -19.46 -6.98
N LEU A 51 -17.27 -20.16 -7.65
CA LEU A 51 -18.56 -19.60 -8.07
C LEU A 51 -19.52 -19.48 -6.88
N ARG A 52 -20.29 -18.39 -6.82
CA ARG A 52 -21.40 -18.24 -5.86
C ARG A 52 -22.53 -19.17 -6.30
N THR A 53 -22.81 -20.20 -5.51
CA THR A 53 -23.84 -21.19 -5.83
C THR A 53 -25.20 -20.79 -5.29
N LEU A 54 -26.25 -21.03 -6.08
CA LEU A 54 -27.64 -20.94 -5.65
C LEU A 54 -28.39 -22.17 -6.11
N VAL A 55 -29.22 -22.71 -5.25
CA VAL A 55 -30.09 -23.85 -5.55
C VAL A 55 -31.52 -23.35 -5.70
N ILE A 56 -32.19 -23.82 -6.75
CA ILE A 56 -33.57 -23.45 -7.07
C ILE A 56 -34.45 -24.69 -6.91
N GLY A 57 -35.45 -24.56 -6.05
CA GLY A 57 -36.49 -25.55 -5.82
C GLY A 57 -37.85 -25.04 -6.25
N MET A 58 -38.75 -25.96 -6.58
CA MET A 58 -40.13 -25.68 -6.90
C MET A 58 -41.06 -26.68 -6.24
N ARG A 59 -42.23 -26.23 -5.82
CA ARG A 59 -43.34 -27.07 -5.36
C ARG A 59 -44.64 -26.65 -6.03
N GLU A 60 -45.41 -27.62 -6.48
CA GLU A 60 -46.76 -27.39 -7.00
C GLU A 60 -47.72 -27.42 -5.81
N LEU A 61 -48.60 -26.41 -5.76
CA LEU A 61 -49.62 -26.29 -4.72
C LEU A 61 -50.97 -26.71 -5.30
N SER A 62 -51.75 -27.43 -4.50
CA SER A 62 -53.18 -27.57 -4.75
C SER A 62 -53.90 -26.25 -4.45
N THR A 63 -55.08 -26.06 -5.03
CA THR A 63 -55.92 -24.88 -4.75
C THR A 63 -56.28 -24.78 -3.27
N SER A 64 -56.56 -25.91 -2.60
CA SER A 64 -56.86 -25.93 -1.17
C SER A 64 -55.66 -25.55 -0.30
N GLU A 65 -54.46 -26.07 -0.61
CA GLU A 65 -53.24 -25.69 0.13
C GLU A 65 -52.92 -24.20 -0.04
N PHE A 66 -53.17 -23.66 -1.24
CA PHE A 66 -52.97 -22.23 -1.49
C PHE A 66 -53.97 -21.37 -0.71
N GLU A 67 -55.25 -21.73 -0.66
CA GLU A 67 -56.27 -21.01 0.11
C GLU A 67 -55.97 -21.04 1.61
N GLU A 68 -55.58 -22.20 2.16
CA GLU A 68 -55.16 -22.34 3.56
C GLU A 68 -53.94 -21.46 3.87
N TRP A 69 -52.93 -21.49 2.99
CA TRP A 69 -51.75 -20.66 3.14
C TRP A 69 -52.08 -19.16 3.03
N HIS A 70 -52.94 -18.78 2.09
CA HIS A 70 -53.32 -17.38 1.87
C HIS A 70 -54.05 -16.81 3.09
N SER A 71 -54.99 -17.56 3.65
CA SER A 71 -55.67 -17.22 4.90
C SER A 71 -54.68 -17.07 6.06
N ALA A 72 -53.77 -18.05 6.23
CA ALA A 72 -52.73 -17.97 7.26
C ALA A 72 -51.77 -16.78 7.07
N PHE A 73 -51.47 -16.42 5.83
CA PHE A 73 -50.64 -15.27 5.48
C PHE A 73 -51.34 -13.94 5.78
N GLU A 74 -52.63 -13.79 5.46
CA GLU A 74 -53.40 -12.60 5.80
C GLU A 74 -53.46 -12.39 7.31
N VAL A 75 -53.75 -13.45 8.07
CA VAL A 75 -53.76 -13.41 9.55
C VAL A 75 -52.39 -13.00 10.09
N ALA A 76 -51.31 -13.56 9.55
CA ALA A 76 -49.95 -13.21 9.95
C ALA A 76 -49.55 -11.78 9.57
N SER A 77 -50.03 -11.27 8.43
CA SER A 77 -49.76 -9.91 7.93
C SER A 77 -50.49 -8.85 8.77
N ASN A 78 -51.73 -9.14 9.16
CA ASN A 78 -52.58 -8.24 9.96
C ASN A 78 -52.28 -8.29 11.47
N ALA A 79 -51.37 -9.16 11.92
CA ALA A 79 -51.00 -9.27 13.32
C ALA A 79 -50.24 -8.03 13.83
N LEU A 80 -50.76 -7.40 14.89
CA LEU A 80 -50.17 -6.22 15.54
C LEU A 80 -48.87 -6.56 16.32
N MET A 81 -48.82 -7.72 16.97
CA MET A 81 -47.65 -8.16 17.73
C MET A 81 -46.99 -9.38 17.10
N GLY A 82 -45.66 -9.39 17.03
CA GLY A 82 -44.89 -10.56 16.57
C GLY A 82 -45.04 -10.90 15.08
N ARG A 83 -45.50 -9.95 14.26
CA ARG A 83 -45.70 -10.09 12.80
C ARG A 83 -44.55 -10.78 12.09
N ALA A 84 -43.31 -10.34 12.33
CA ALA A 84 -42.12 -10.91 11.69
C ALA A 84 -41.92 -12.41 11.99
N ARG A 85 -42.28 -12.86 13.20
CA ARG A 85 -42.19 -14.27 13.60
C ARG A 85 -43.29 -15.10 12.96
N LEU A 86 -44.52 -14.59 12.91
CA LEU A 86 -45.65 -15.28 12.29
C LEU A 86 -45.46 -15.43 10.78
N LEU A 87 -45.05 -14.35 10.10
CA LEU A 87 -44.73 -14.39 8.67
C LEU A 87 -43.61 -15.39 8.36
N ARG A 88 -42.57 -15.44 9.20
CA ARG A 88 -41.50 -16.43 9.05
C ARG A 88 -42.02 -17.86 9.19
N LYS A 89 -42.90 -18.14 10.16
CA LYS A 89 -43.52 -19.46 10.34
C LYS A 89 -44.35 -19.87 9.12
N VAL A 90 -45.17 -18.95 8.60
CA VAL A 90 -45.99 -19.17 7.39
C VAL A 90 -45.10 -19.41 6.16
N ALA A 91 -43.99 -18.66 6.03
CA ALA A 91 -43.01 -18.87 4.95
C ALA A 91 -42.29 -20.23 5.07
N THR A 92 -41.83 -20.63 6.26
CA THR A 92 -41.17 -21.93 6.45
C THR A 92 -42.09 -23.10 6.15
N ASN A 93 -43.38 -23.00 6.50
CA ASN A 93 -44.35 -24.05 6.17
C ASN A 93 -44.49 -24.24 4.65
N ILE A 94 -44.61 -23.16 3.87
CA ILE A 94 -44.79 -23.26 2.42
C ILE A 94 -43.50 -23.66 1.70
N GLU A 95 -42.34 -23.28 2.23
CA GLU A 95 -41.00 -23.58 1.71
C GLU A 95 -40.53 -25.03 2.00
N SER A 96 -41.39 -25.89 2.53
CA SER A 96 -41.10 -27.32 2.78
C SER A 96 -41.45 -28.22 1.60
N ASN A 97 -40.87 -29.43 1.56
CA ASN A 97 -41.11 -30.48 0.55
C ASN A 97 -40.87 -30.02 -0.89
N LEU A 98 -39.80 -29.26 -1.13
CA LEU A 98 -39.47 -28.73 -2.45
C LEU A 98 -38.85 -29.80 -3.36
N ARG A 99 -39.17 -29.77 -4.65
CA ARG A 99 -38.45 -30.51 -5.70
C ARG A 99 -37.34 -29.61 -6.26
N ILE A 100 -36.10 -30.08 -6.20
CA ILE A 100 -34.97 -29.35 -6.82
C ILE A 100 -35.14 -29.35 -8.34
N LEU A 101 -35.07 -28.15 -8.93
CA LEU A 101 -35.04 -27.98 -10.38
C LEU A 101 -33.60 -27.93 -10.91
N GLY A 102 -32.69 -27.31 -10.14
CA GLY A 102 -31.29 -27.22 -10.50
C GLY A 102 -30.51 -26.26 -9.62
N ALA A 103 -29.27 -26.01 -10.02
CA ALA A 103 -28.36 -25.08 -9.37
C ALA A 103 -27.72 -24.15 -10.40
N SER A 104 -27.44 -22.92 -9.98
CA SER A 104 -26.67 -21.94 -10.75
C SER A 104 -25.37 -21.63 -10.03
N GLY A 105 -24.27 -21.53 -10.78
CA GLY A 105 -23.02 -20.92 -10.33
C GLY A 105 -22.89 -19.52 -10.94
N ILE A 106 -22.80 -18.50 -10.10
CA ILE A 106 -22.59 -17.12 -10.52
C ILE A 106 -21.13 -16.78 -10.27
N GLU A 107 -20.41 -16.45 -11.34
CA GLU A 107 -19.04 -15.96 -11.24
C GLU A 107 -19.06 -14.49 -10.82
N ASP A 108 -18.36 -14.19 -9.73
CA ASP A 108 -18.08 -12.81 -9.35
C ASP A 108 -16.82 -12.35 -10.08
N LYS A 109 -17.03 -11.78 -11.27
CA LYS A 109 -15.90 -11.42 -12.14
C LYS A 109 -15.12 -10.27 -11.55
N LEU A 110 -13.83 -10.51 -11.35
CA LEU A 110 -12.87 -9.46 -11.05
C LEU A 110 -12.78 -8.46 -12.21
N GLN A 111 -12.42 -7.22 -11.88
CA GLN A 111 -12.04 -6.26 -12.91
C GLN A 111 -10.87 -6.80 -13.74
N GLU A 112 -10.83 -6.43 -15.00
CA GLU A 112 -9.77 -6.86 -15.92
C GLU A 112 -8.40 -6.36 -15.43
N GLY A 113 -7.42 -7.26 -15.39
CA GLY A 113 -6.05 -6.96 -14.97
C GLY A 113 -5.79 -7.00 -13.46
N VAL A 114 -6.78 -7.35 -12.63
CA VAL A 114 -6.62 -7.42 -11.16
C VAL A 114 -5.61 -8.49 -10.73
N PRO A 115 -5.66 -9.74 -11.22
CA PRO A 115 -4.71 -10.78 -10.80
C PRO A 115 -3.26 -10.39 -11.12
N GLU A 116 -3.01 -9.86 -12.32
CA GLU A 116 -1.68 -9.42 -12.76
C GLU A 116 -1.19 -8.21 -11.94
N ALA A 117 -2.12 -7.32 -11.58
CA ALA A 117 -1.81 -6.15 -10.77
C ALA A 117 -1.39 -6.52 -9.34
N ILE A 118 -2.16 -7.39 -8.67
CA ILE A 118 -1.83 -7.87 -7.32
C ILE A 118 -0.50 -8.61 -7.32
N GLU A 119 -0.27 -9.47 -8.32
CA GLU A 119 1.00 -10.17 -8.49
C GLU A 119 2.17 -9.18 -8.62
N SER A 120 2.03 -8.16 -9.47
CA SER A 120 3.06 -7.12 -9.66
C SER A 120 3.35 -6.33 -8.38
N LEU A 121 2.31 -5.95 -7.63
CA LEU A 121 2.46 -5.22 -6.35
C LEU A 121 3.16 -6.09 -5.29
N ARG A 122 2.82 -7.39 -5.24
CA ARG A 122 3.48 -8.34 -4.33
C ARG A 122 4.94 -8.57 -4.72
N THR A 123 5.24 -8.71 -6.01
CA THR A 123 6.62 -8.81 -6.50
C THR A 123 7.43 -7.56 -6.19
N ALA A 124 6.80 -6.38 -6.17
CA ALA A 124 7.44 -5.14 -5.76
C ALA A 124 7.79 -5.11 -4.26
N GLY A 125 7.17 -5.96 -3.44
CA GLY A 125 7.35 -6.01 -1.99
C GLY A 125 6.23 -5.33 -1.19
N ILE A 126 5.11 -4.98 -1.82
CA ILE A 126 3.95 -4.39 -1.16
C ILE A 126 3.10 -5.50 -0.55
N LYS A 127 2.83 -5.40 0.76
CA LYS A 127 1.88 -6.28 1.45
C LYS A 127 0.46 -5.84 1.12
N VAL A 128 -0.34 -6.72 0.54
CA VAL A 128 -1.72 -6.44 0.12
C VAL A 128 -2.68 -7.05 1.14
N TRP A 129 -3.50 -6.21 1.77
CA TRP A 129 -4.52 -6.62 2.74
C TRP A 129 -5.90 -6.33 2.15
N VAL A 130 -6.83 -7.28 2.28
CA VAL A 130 -8.19 -7.15 1.74
C VAL A 130 -9.18 -7.08 2.89
N LEU A 131 -9.89 -5.95 2.96
CA LEU A 131 -10.89 -5.66 4.00
C LEU A 131 -12.28 -5.61 3.36
N THR A 132 -13.05 -6.69 3.47
CA THR A 132 -14.37 -6.81 2.83
C THR A 132 -15.52 -6.91 3.81
N GLY A 133 -16.68 -6.39 3.40
CA GLY A 133 -17.96 -6.59 4.08
C GLY A 133 -18.63 -7.93 3.75
N ASP A 134 -18.10 -8.66 2.77
CA ASP A 134 -18.65 -9.93 2.32
C ASP A 134 -18.36 -11.08 3.28
N LYS A 135 -19.06 -12.20 3.05
CA LYS A 135 -18.85 -13.44 3.80
C LYS A 135 -17.45 -14.01 3.53
N GLN A 136 -16.95 -14.77 4.51
CA GLN A 136 -15.62 -15.36 4.45
C GLN A 136 -15.41 -16.27 3.25
N GLU A 137 -16.38 -17.10 2.90
CA GLU A 137 -16.26 -18.05 1.78
C GLU A 137 -16.05 -17.32 0.45
N THR A 138 -16.81 -16.24 0.26
CA THR A 138 -16.70 -15.36 -0.90
C THR A 138 -15.35 -14.64 -0.93
N ALA A 139 -14.90 -14.11 0.21
CA ALA A 139 -13.62 -13.43 0.32
C ALA A 139 -12.44 -14.36 -0.01
N ILE A 140 -12.49 -15.62 0.44
CA ILE A 140 -11.49 -16.64 0.14
C ILE A 140 -11.51 -16.98 -1.36
N SER A 141 -12.70 -17.16 -1.95
CA SER A 141 -12.84 -17.41 -3.38
C SER A 141 -12.25 -16.28 -4.23
N ILE A 142 -12.56 -15.02 -3.89
CA ILE A 142 -11.97 -13.83 -4.52
C ILE A 142 -10.46 -13.82 -4.33
N GLY A 143 -9.96 -14.16 -3.13
CA GLY A 143 -8.54 -14.25 -2.85
C GLY A 143 -7.79 -15.25 -3.73
N TYR A 144 -8.40 -16.41 -4.04
CA TYR A 144 -7.83 -17.36 -4.99
C TYR A 144 -7.90 -16.85 -6.43
N SER A 145 -9.05 -16.31 -6.84
CA SER A 145 -9.27 -15.78 -8.20
C SER A 145 -8.33 -14.62 -8.52
N SER A 146 -8.01 -13.80 -7.51
CA SER A 146 -7.12 -12.65 -7.63
C SER A 146 -5.63 -12.99 -7.44
N LYS A 147 -5.28 -14.28 -7.31
CA LYS A 147 -3.93 -14.79 -6.98
C LYS A 147 -3.33 -14.19 -5.69
N LEU A 148 -4.18 -13.67 -4.81
CA LEU A 148 -3.75 -13.18 -3.50
C LEU A 148 -3.42 -14.38 -2.59
N LEU A 149 -4.31 -15.36 -2.57
CA LEU A 149 -4.12 -16.66 -1.92
C LEU A 149 -3.58 -17.67 -2.93
N THR A 150 -2.68 -18.55 -2.48
CA THR A 150 -2.11 -19.63 -3.28
C THR A 150 -2.22 -20.94 -2.50
N SER A 151 -2.39 -22.07 -3.18
CA SER A 151 -2.52 -23.39 -2.54
C SER A 151 -1.30 -23.82 -1.71
N LYS A 152 -0.15 -23.15 -1.90
CA LYS A 152 1.08 -23.35 -1.12
C LYS A 152 1.08 -22.60 0.21
N MET A 153 0.13 -21.70 0.43
CA MET A 153 0.07 -20.86 1.63
C MET A 153 -0.63 -21.59 2.77
N THR A 154 -0.10 -21.45 3.99
CA THR A 154 -0.78 -21.91 5.20
C THR A 154 -1.78 -20.85 5.63
N GLN A 155 -3.05 -21.25 5.78
CA GLN A 155 -4.13 -20.36 6.19
C GLN A 155 -4.36 -20.46 7.69
N ILE A 156 -4.33 -19.32 8.37
CA ILE A 156 -4.70 -19.19 9.78
C ILE A 156 -6.05 -18.49 9.84
N ILE A 157 -7.07 -19.17 10.35
CA ILE A 157 -8.44 -18.65 10.42
C ILE A 157 -8.79 -18.34 11.89
N VAL A 158 -9.12 -17.08 12.17
CA VAL A 158 -9.49 -16.59 13.50
C VAL A 158 -10.98 -16.24 13.50
N ASN A 159 -11.79 -17.22 13.92
CA ASN A 159 -13.25 -17.09 14.04
C ASN A 159 -13.67 -17.43 15.46
N ARG A 160 -13.74 -16.44 16.34
CA ARG A 160 -14.08 -16.57 17.76
C ARG A 160 -15.07 -15.46 18.20
N ASN A 161 -15.89 -15.78 19.19
CA ASN A 161 -17.00 -14.95 19.68
C ASN A 161 -16.80 -14.44 21.12
N SER A 162 -15.60 -14.63 21.69
CA SER A 162 -15.25 -14.23 23.06
C SER A 162 -13.81 -13.73 23.11
N LYS A 163 -13.55 -12.73 23.96
CA LYS A 163 -12.23 -12.08 24.13
C LYS A 163 -11.13 -13.09 24.50
N GLU A 164 -11.38 -13.96 25.47
CA GLU A 164 -10.42 -14.97 25.93
C GLU A 164 -10.12 -16.02 24.85
N SER A 165 -11.14 -16.39 24.08
CA SER A 165 -10.99 -17.36 23.00
C SER A 165 -10.23 -16.75 21.80
N CYS A 166 -10.47 -15.45 21.51
CA CYS A 166 -9.66 -14.70 20.55
C CYS A 166 -8.20 -14.68 20.99
N ARG A 167 -7.92 -14.32 22.25
CA ARG A 167 -6.56 -14.26 22.79
C ARG A 167 -5.78 -15.56 22.59
N LYS A 168 -6.36 -16.70 23.02
CA LYS A 168 -5.73 -18.02 22.84
C LYS A 168 -5.47 -18.33 21.37
N SER A 169 -6.45 -18.05 20.51
CA SER A 169 -6.31 -18.28 19.07
C SER A 169 -5.21 -17.42 18.43
N LEU A 170 -5.01 -16.18 18.91
CA LEU A 170 -3.92 -15.31 18.48
C LEU A 170 -2.55 -15.81 18.98
N GLU A 171 -2.46 -16.23 20.26
CA GLU A 171 -1.25 -16.84 20.81
C GLU A 171 -0.84 -18.08 20.01
N ASP A 172 -1.79 -18.99 19.75
CA ASP A 172 -1.58 -20.20 18.94
C ASP A 172 -1.14 -19.86 17.51
N ALA A 173 -1.76 -18.84 16.90
CA ALA A 173 -1.43 -18.36 15.56
C ALA A 173 -0.01 -17.77 15.49
N ILE A 174 0.39 -16.99 16.50
CA ILE A 174 1.75 -16.43 16.57
C ILE A 174 2.78 -17.56 16.66
N ILE A 175 2.54 -18.55 17.53
CA ILE A 175 3.42 -19.72 17.68
C ILE A 175 3.52 -20.49 16.36
N MET A 176 2.39 -20.72 15.68
CA MET A 176 2.36 -21.40 14.38
C MET A 176 3.16 -20.62 13.33
N SER A 177 2.96 -19.30 13.23
CA SER A 177 3.67 -18.45 12.26
C SER A 177 5.18 -18.41 12.50
N LYS A 178 5.62 -18.34 13.76
CA LYS A 178 7.04 -18.39 14.14
C LYS A 178 7.64 -19.75 13.83
N LYS A 179 6.95 -20.85 14.14
CA LYS A 179 7.42 -22.21 13.83
C LYS A 179 7.64 -22.42 12.33
N LEU A 180 6.71 -21.94 11.50
CA LEU A 180 6.82 -22.00 10.04
C LEU A 180 7.99 -21.16 9.49
N THR A 181 8.36 -20.09 10.20
CA THR A 181 9.49 -19.22 9.81
C THR A 181 10.83 -19.81 10.24
N THR A 182 10.93 -20.39 11.44
CA THR A 182 12.18 -20.95 12.00
C THR A 182 12.56 -22.31 11.40
N MET A 183 11.60 -23.15 11.02
CA MET A 183 11.86 -24.46 10.40
C MET A 183 12.59 -24.37 9.05
N SER A 184 12.60 -23.20 8.40
CA SER A 184 13.33 -22.97 7.16
C SER A 184 14.78 -22.50 7.35
N GLY A 185 15.20 -22.17 8.58
CA GLY A 185 16.52 -21.58 8.87
C GLY A 185 17.63 -22.54 9.28
N ASN A 186 17.34 -23.84 9.46
CA ASN A 186 18.27 -24.79 10.08
C ASN A 186 18.93 -25.81 9.13
N THR A 187 18.92 -25.59 7.81
CA THR A 187 19.73 -26.39 6.87
C THR A 187 21.00 -25.64 6.48
N ASN A 188 22.04 -25.81 7.29
CA ASN A 188 23.41 -25.50 6.92
C ASN A 188 23.89 -26.54 5.90
N ASP A 189 24.07 -26.18 4.63
CA ASP A 189 25.41 -26.24 4.00
C ASP A 189 25.46 -25.73 2.54
N THR A 190 26.55 -25.01 2.25
CA THR A 190 27.17 -24.74 0.94
C THR A 190 26.36 -24.13 -0.23
N GLY A 191 26.63 -22.85 -0.51
CA GLY A 191 26.88 -22.40 -1.88
C GLY A 191 25.69 -22.15 -2.83
N ARG A 192 25.15 -20.93 -2.79
CA ARG A 192 24.80 -20.11 -3.97
C ARG A 192 23.65 -20.61 -4.88
N THR A 193 22.39 -20.42 -4.46
CA THR A 193 21.29 -20.01 -5.38
C THR A 193 20.08 -19.41 -4.64
N LEU A 194 19.44 -18.43 -5.26
CA LEU A 194 18.26 -17.67 -4.81
C LEU A 194 17.09 -18.56 -4.33
N GLY A 195 16.47 -18.17 -3.20
CA GLY A 195 15.08 -18.50 -2.87
C GLY A 195 14.88 -19.55 -1.78
N ALA A 196 15.19 -19.21 -0.52
CA ALA A 196 14.66 -19.95 0.63
C ALA A 196 13.12 -19.87 0.58
N SER A 197 12.45 -20.99 0.30
CA SER A 197 10.99 -21.07 0.17
C SER A 197 10.34 -21.01 1.55
N LEU A 198 10.25 -19.81 2.14
CA LEU A 198 9.33 -19.54 3.24
C LEU A 198 7.91 -19.88 2.76
N THR A 199 7.22 -20.79 3.45
CA THR A 199 5.80 -21.03 3.21
C THR A 199 5.04 -19.75 3.59
N PRO A 200 4.42 -19.04 2.63
CA PRO A 200 3.76 -17.78 2.94
C PRO A 200 2.52 -18.07 3.79
N VAL A 201 2.34 -17.32 4.87
CA VAL A 201 1.18 -17.45 5.77
C VAL A 201 0.13 -16.42 5.37
N ALA A 202 -1.13 -16.85 5.32
CA ALA A 202 -2.29 -15.99 5.11
C ALA A 202 -3.17 -15.98 6.36
N LEU A 203 -3.53 -14.79 6.83
CA LEU A 203 -4.38 -14.59 8.00
C LEU A 203 -5.80 -14.22 7.55
N ILE A 204 -6.80 -14.97 8.03
CA ILE A 204 -8.21 -14.73 7.75
C ILE A 204 -8.93 -14.44 9.06
N ILE A 205 -9.57 -13.28 9.17
CA ILE A 205 -10.23 -12.81 10.40
C ILE A 205 -11.68 -12.42 10.11
N ASP A 206 -12.61 -12.85 10.95
CA ASP A 206 -13.99 -12.41 10.90
C ASP A 206 -14.22 -11.09 11.65
N GLY A 207 -15.16 -10.27 11.16
CA GLY A 207 -15.49 -8.96 11.72
C GLY A 207 -16.00 -9.02 13.15
N THR A 208 -16.64 -10.12 13.56
CA THR A 208 -17.08 -10.32 14.95
C THR A 208 -15.90 -10.51 15.91
N SER A 209 -14.89 -11.28 15.49
CA SER A 209 -13.64 -11.44 16.25
C SER A 209 -12.87 -10.12 16.30
N LEU A 210 -12.86 -9.37 15.20
CA LEU A 210 -12.16 -8.10 15.11
C LEU A 210 -12.67 -7.05 16.12
N VAL A 211 -13.95 -7.07 16.51
CA VAL A 211 -14.48 -6.20 17.57
C VAL A 211 -13.70 -6.39 18.87
N TYR A 212 -13.49 -7.63 19.30
CA TYR A 212 -12.78 -7.94 20.53
C TYR A 212 -11.26 -7.76 20.42
N ILE A 213 -10.71 -7.89 19.20
CA ILE A 213 -9.27 -7.80 18.96
C ILE A 213 -8.81 -6.33 18.89
N LEU A 214 -9.66 -5.43 18.40
CA LEU A 214 -9.37 -3.99 18.36
C LEU A 214 -9.46 -3.31 19.74
N ASP A 215 -9.79 -4.05 20.80
CA ASP A 215 -9.54 -3.59 22.18
C ASP A 215 -8.03 -3.50 22.46
N CYS A 216 -7.61 -2.52 23.27
CA CYS A 216 -6.20 -2.15 23.47
C CYS A 216 -5.25 -3.30 23.85
N GLU A 217 -5.73 -4.37 24.48
CA GLU A 217 -4.90 -5.49 24.96
C GLU A 217 -4.50 -6.49 23.87
N LEU A 218 -5.33 -6.70 22.85
CA LEU A 218 -5.11 -7.71 21.80
C LEU A 218 -4.59 -7.11 20.48
N GLU A 219 -4.68 -5.79 20.35
CA GLU A 219 -4.26 -5.03 19.19
C GLU A 219 -2.77 -5.26 18.85
N GLU A 220 -1.91 -5.34 19.87
CA GLU A 220 -0.47 -5.59 19.71
C GLU A 220 -0.17 -6.99 19.16
N MET A 221 -0.87 -7.99 19.68
CA MET A 221 -0.73 -9.37 19.24
C MET A 221 -1.20 -9.55 17.79
N LEU A 222 -2.30 -8.88 17.43
CA LEU A 222 -2.77 -8.85 16.04
C LEU A 222 -1.74 -8.22 15.12
N PHE A 223 -1.16 -7.09 15.52
CA PHE A 223 -0.15 -6.41 14.73
C PHE A 223 1.09 -7.27 14.49
N GLU A 224 1.62 -7.94 15.53
CA GLU A 224 2.75 -8.87 15.39
C GLU A 224 2.43 -10.01 14.42
N LEU A 225 1.26 -10.63 14.58
CA LEU A 225 0.81 -11.73 13.70
C LEU A 225 0.65 -11.25 12.25
N ALA A 226 -0.01 -10.10 12.05
CA ALA A 226 -0.27 -9.55 10.72
C ALA A 226 1.02 -9.14 10.00
N CYS A 227 2.03 -8.63 10.73
CA CYS A 227 3.34 -8.31 10.18
C CYS A 227 4.10 -9.54 9.68
N ASN A 228 3.94 -10.69 10.34
CA ASN A 228 4.55 -11.97 9.93
C ASN A 228 3.80 -12.64 8.77
N CYS A 229 2.53 -12.28 8.55
CA CYS A 229 1.72 -12.81 7.46
C CYS A 229 2.04 -12.09 6.14
N SER A 230 2.02 -12.85 5.04
CA SER A 230 2.19 -12.29 3.69
C SER A 230 0.92 -11.63 3.17
N VAL A 231 -0.24 -12.14 3.61
CA VAL A 231 -1.57 -11.70 3.20
C VAL A 231 -2.48 -11.67 4.42
N VAL A 232 -3.30 -10.64 4.53
CA VAL A 232 -4.36 -10.53 5.54
C VAL A 232 -5.69 -10.31 4.84
N LEU A 233 -6.69 -11.11 5.20
CA LEU A 233 -8.05 -11.06 4.68
C LEU A 233 -9.02 -10.89 5.85
N CYS A 234 -9.65 -9.73 5.95
CA CYS A 234 -10.67 -9.48 6.95
C CYS A 234 -12.06 -9.52 6.29
N CYS A 235 -12.95 -10.32 6.85
CA CYS A 235 -14.27 -10.61 6.31
C CYS A 235 -15.36 -10.00 7.20
N ARG A 236 -16.53 -9.67 6.64
CA ARG A 236 -17.67 -9.05 7.35
C ARG A 236 -17.29 -7.82 8.19
N VAL A 237 -16.37 -7.01 7.68
CA VAL A 237 -15.83 -5.86 8.41
C VAL A 237 -16.72 -4.62 8.21
N ALA A 238 -17.09 -3.96 9.30
CA ALA A 238 -17.81 -2.70 9.25
C ALA A 238 -16.90 -1.52 8.84
N PRO A 239 -17.44 -0.43 8.26
CA PRO A 239 -16.63 0.72 7.81
C PRO A 239 -15.69 1.31 8.87
N LEU A 240 -16.15 1.41 10.12
CA LEU A 240 -15.35 1.91 11.24
C LEU A 240 -14.20 0.95 11.60
N GLN A 241 -14.44 -0.36 11.50
CA GLN A 241 -13.41 -1.37 11.76
C GLN A 241 -12.33 -1.37 10.68
N LYS A 242 -12.69 -1.13 9.40
CA LYS A 242 -11.70 -0.97 8.33
C LYS A 242 -10.74 0.17 8.63
N ALA A 243 -11.28 1.32 9.03
CA ALA A 243 -10.47 2.47 9.45
C ALA A 243 -9.62 2.15 10.70
N GLY A 244 -10.15 1.40 11.66
CA GLY A 244 -9.42 0.94 12.84
C GLY A 244 -8.19 0.10 12.50
N ILE A 245 -8.29 -0.83 11.54
CA ILE A 245 -7.14 -1.63 11.07
C ILE A 245 -6.07 -0.73 10.44
N VAL A 246 -6.46 0.21 9.59
CA VAL A 246 -5.52 1.15 8.95
C VAL A 246 -4.84 2.03 10.00
N ALA A 247 -5.60 2.55 10.97
CA ALA A 247 -5.07 3.34 12.07
C ALA A 247 -4.06 2.55 12.93
N LEU A 248 -4.34 1.28 13.21
CA LEU A 248 -3.44 0.38 13.92
C LEU A 248 -2.09 0.26 13.18
N VAL A 249 -2.12 -0.08 11.89
CA VAL A 249 -0.89 -0.26 11.10
C VAL A 249 -0.09 1.05 11.01
N LYS A 250 -0.77 2.17 10.77
CA LYS A 250 -0.17 3.50 10.66
C LYS A 250 0.44 4.00 11.98
N LYS A 251 -0.19 3.71 13.12
CA LYS A 251 0.31 4.14 14.43
C LYS A 251 1.54 3.34 14.87
N ARG A 252 1.62 2.06 14.48
CA ARG A 252 2.66 1.13 14.96
C ARG A 252 3.80 0.89 13.98
N THR A 253 3.61 1.23 12.70
CA THR A 253 4.65 1.08 11.66
C THR A 253 5.09 2.43 11.15
N SER A 254 6.37 2.58 10.81
CA SER A 254 6.87 3.73 10.06
C SER A 254 6.65 3.61 8.54
N ASP A 255 6.04 2.51 8.09
CA ASP A 255 5.73 2.26 6.69
C ASP A 255 4.51 3.09 6.24
N MET A 256 4.52 3.48 4.96
CA MET A 256 3.43 4.24 4.36
C MET A 256 2.24 3.32 4.05
N THR A 257 1.04 3.79 4.40
CA THR A 257 -0.21 3.06 4.16
C THR A 257 -0.96 3.64 2.97
N LEU A 258 -1.50 2.76 2.11
CA LEU A 258 -2.38 3.12 1.00
C LEU A 258 -3.71 2.38 1.14
N ALA A 259 -4.81 3.12 1.04
CA ALA A 259 -6.15 2.56 1.04
C ALA A 259 -6.82 2.79 -0.32
N ILE A 260 -7.49 1.76 -0.83
CA ILE A 260 -8.25 1.81 -2.07
C ILE A 260 -9.68 1.32 -1.84
N GLY A 261 -10.66 2.03 -2.39
CA GLY A 261 -12.08 1.66 -2.28
C GLY A 261 -12.94 2.34 -3.33
N ASP A 262 -14.13 1.81 -3.56
CA ASP A 262 -15.10 2.30 -4.55
C ASP A 262 -16.37 2.89 -3.91
N GLY A 263 -16.74 2.42 -2.72
CA GLY A 263 -17.99 2.74 -2.07
C GLY A 263 -17.90 3.69 -0.87
N ALA A 264 -19.09 4.10 -0.39
CA ALA A 264 -19.26 4.87 0.85
C ALA A 264 -18.64 4.18 2.07
N ASN A 265 -18.66 2.84 2.08
CA ASN A 265 -18.15 2.00 3.15
C ASN A 265 -16.63 2.10 3.34
N ASP A 266 -15.93 2.61 2.33
CA ASP A 266 -14.47 2.70 2.33
C ASP A 266 -13.96 4.12 2.57
N VAL A 267 -14.86 5.12 2.64
CA VAL A 267 -14.49 6.52 2.85
C VAL A 267 -13.67 6.71 4.13
N SER A 268 -14.10 6.12 5.24
CA SER A 268 -13.37 6.18 6.52
C SER A 268 -12.00 5.51 6.46
N MET A 269 -11.88 4.43 5.68
CA MET A 269 -10.62 3.72 5.48
C MET A 269 -9.66 4.54 4.61
N ILE A 270 -10.16 5.14 3.53
CA ILE A 270 -9.42 6.00 2.59
C ILE A 270 -8.84 7.21 3.32
N GLN A 271 -9.66 7.90 4.14
CA GLN A 271 -9.24 9.10 4.87
C GLN A 271 -8.25 8.80 6.02
N MET A 272 -8.21 7.56 6.52
CA MET A 272 -7.29 7.18 7.61
C MET A 272 -5.87 6.88 7.10
N ALA A 273 -5.77 6.37 5.86
CA ALA A 273 -4.49 6.02 5.24
C ALA A 273 -3.64 7.26 4.94
N ASP A 274 -2.36 7.07 4.63
CA ASP A 274 -1.47 8.17 4.20
C ASP A 274 -1.73 8.58 2.76
N VAL A 275 -2.15 7.63 1.93
CA VAL A 275 -2.60 7.87 0.55
C VAL A 275 -3.94 7.17 0.34
N GLY A 276 -4.96 7.95 0.03
CA GLY A 276 -6.30 7.49 -0.28
C GLY A 276 -6.56 7.43 -1.79
N VAL A 277 -7.09 6.31 -2.26
CA VAL A 277 -7.36 6.09 -3.68
C VAL A 277 -8.81 5.65 -3.92
N GLY A 278 -9.55 6.45 -4.67
CA GLY A 278 -10.94 6.18 -5.01
C GLY A 278 -11.08 5.55 -6.39
N ILE A 279 -11.82 4.44 -6.47
CA ILE A 279 -12.24 3.85 -7.73
C ILE A 279 -13.60 4.46 -8.12
N SER A 280 -13.67 5.03 -9.33
CA SER A 280 -14.91 5.60 -9.86
C SER A 280 -15.85 4.49 -10.33
N GLY A 281 -16.74 4.04 -9.44
CA GLY A 281 -17.81 3.09 -9.74
C GLY A 281 -19.06 3.73 -10.36
N GLN A 282 -19.97 2.88 -10.82
CA GLN A 282 -21.32 3.27 -11.28
C GLN A 282 -22.27 3.55 -10.10
N GLU A 283 -21.99 2.98 -8.93
CA GLU A 283 -22.89 2.97 -7.76
C GLU A 283 -22.74 4.21 -6.85
N GLY A 284 -21.71 5.04 -7.06
CA GLY A 284 -21.53 6.28 -6.33
C GLY A 284 -20.15 6.91 -6.52
N ARG A 285 -20.03 8.22 -6.26
CA ARG A 285 -18.76 8.98 -6.34
C ARG A 285 -18.19 9.37 -4.97
N GLN A 286 -18.72 8.82 -3.88
CA GLN A 286 -18.34 9.25 -2.53
C GLN A 286 -16.88 8.89 -2.20
N ALA A 287 -16.43 7.69 -2.54
CA ALA A 287 -15.03 7.30 -2.35
C ALA A 287 -14.06 8.19 -3.14
N VAL A 288 -14.41 8.51 -4.39
CA VAL A 288 -13.63 9.39 -5.27
C VAL A 288 -13.51 10.81 -4.71
N MET A 289 -14.61 11.37 -4.18
CA MET A 289 -14.61 12.72 -3.60
C MET A 289 -13.79 12.81 -2.30
N ALA A 290 -13.63 11.70 -1.59
CA ALA A 290 -12.90 11.61 -0.34
C ALA A 290 -11.45 11.11 -0.49
N SER A 291 -11.00 10.82 -1.72
CA SER A 291 -9.68 10.26 -2.02
C SER A 291 -8.70 11.30 -2.57
N ASP A 292 -7.40 11.08 -2.37
CA ASP A 292 -6.33 11.90 -2.96
C ASP A 292 -6.20 11.65 -4.47
N PHE A 293 -6.37 10.39 -4.90
CA PHE A 293 -6.32 9.98 -6.30
C PHE A 293 -7.59 9.27 -6.73
N ALA A 294 -8.13 9.69 -7.88
CA ALA A 294 -9.29 9.06 -8.50
C ALA A 294 -8.85 8.24 -9.73
N MET A 295 -9.31 7.00 -9.85
CA MET A 295 -9.08 6.18 -11.04
C MET A 295 -10.31 5.37 -11.45
N GLY A 296 -10.37 4.95 -12.71
CA GLY A 296 -11.50 4.17 -13.22
C GLY A 296 -11.47 2.69 -12.84
N GLN A 297 -10.29 2.05 -12.78
CA GLN A 297 -10.14 0.61 -12.57
C GLN A 297 -8.89 0.30 -11.75
N PHE A 298 -8.93 -0.79 -11.00
CA PHE A 298 -7.82 -1.22 -10.12
C PHE A 298 -6.48 -1.40 -10.86
N ARG A 299 -6.49 -1.87 -12.11
CA ARG A 299 -5.24 -2.11 -12.88
C ARG A 299 -4.34 -0.89 -13.00
N PHE A 300 -4.93 0.32 -12.98
CA PHE A 300 -4.16 1.56 -13.12
C PHE A 300 -3.33 1.88 -11.88
N LEU A 301 -3.65 1.28 -10.73
CA LEU A 301 -2.90 1.39 -9.49
C LEU A 301 -1.43 0.96 -9.68
N VAL A 302 -1.18 -0.06 -10.49
CA VAL A 302 0.18 -0.54 -10.79
C VAL A 302 1.00 0.55 -11.47
N THR A 303 0.43 1.23 -12.47
CA THR A 303 1.12 2.30 -13.17
C THR A 303 1.27 3.53 -12.27
N LEU A 304 0.25 3.85 -11.48
CA LEU A 304 0.29 4.96 -10.53
C LEU A 304 1.42 4.77 -9.49
N LEU A 305 1.49 3.61 -8.84
CA LEU A 305 2.48 3.37 -7.80
C LEU A 305 3.87 3.07 -8.36
N LEU A 306 4.00 2.11 -9.27
CA LEU A 306 5.32 1.63 -9.69
C LEU A 306 6.03 2.60 -10.64
N VAL A 307 5.28 3.35 -11.47
CA VAL A 307 5.86 4.26 -12.45
C VAL A 307 5.83 5.69 -11.93
N HIS A 308 4.64 6.22 -11.66
CA HIS A 308 4.51 7.61 -11.22
C HIS A 308 5.04 7.82 -9.80
N GLY A 309 4.78 6.87 -8.88
CA GLY A 309 5.33 6.91 -7.52
C GLY A 309 6.85 6.87 -7.51
N HIS A 310 7.48 5.99 -8.30
CA HIS A 310 8.93 5.90 -8.41
C HIS A 310 9.56 7.19 -8.95
N TRP A 311 9.06 7.69 -10.09
CA TRP A 311 9.57 8.93 -10.68
C TRP A 311 9.39 10.11 -9.73
N ASN A 312 8.22 10.25 -9.10
CA ASN A 312 7.98 11.35 -8.17
C ASN A 312 8.90 11.28 -6.95
N TYR A 313 9.11 10.09 -6.40
CA TYR A 313 10.00 9.90 -5.26
C TYR A 313 11.46 10.26 -5.59
N GLN A 314 11.97 9.82 -6.76
CA GLN A 314 13.29 10.18 -7.26
C GLN A 314 13.44 11.69 -7.48
N ARG A 315 12.50 12.30 -8.20
CA ARG A 315 12.49 13.74 -8.47
C ARG A 315 12.49 14.58 -7.20
N MET A 316 11.66 14.22 -6.23
CA MET A 316 11.62 14.91 -4.94
C MET A 316 12.95 14.80 -4.20
N GLY A 317 13.58 13.62 -4.19
CA GLY A 317 14.91 13.43 -3.60
C GLY A 317 15.98 14.32 -4.23
N TYR A 318 16.07 14.33 -5.56
CA TYR A 318 17.03 15.18 -6.28
C TYR A 318 16.72 16.68 -6.11
N MET A 319 15.44 17.06 -6.13
CA MET A 319 15.01 18.44 -5.92
C MET A 319 15.45 18.96 -4.55
N ILE A 320 15.28 18.15 -3.50
CA ILE A 320 15.70 18.50 -2.14
C ILE A 320 17.22 18.70 -2.09
N LEU A 321 18.00 17.72 -2.59
CA LEU A 321 19.47 17.81 -2.61
C LEU A 321 19.95 19.04 -3.38
N TYR A 322 19.39 19.30 -4.55
CA TYR A 322 19.75 20.44 -5.38
C TYR A 322 19.37 21.77 -4.71
N ASN A 323 18.23 21.84 -4.02
CA ASN A 323 17.80 23.03 -3.30
C ASN A 323 18.71 23.35 -2.10
N PHE A 324 19.12 22.33 -1.34
CA PHE A 324 20.13 22.52 -0.29
C PHE A 324 21.48 22.97 -0.88
N TYR A 325 21.92 22.34 -1.97
CA TYR A 325 23.17 22.69 -2.64
C TYR A 325 23.21 24.15 -3.12
N LYS A 326 22.21 24.57 -3.92
CA LYS A 326 22.19 25.91 -4.51
C LYS A 326 22.15 27.02 -3.46
N ASN A 327 21.43 26.79 -2.35
CA ASN A 327 21.32 27.75 -1.25
C ASN A 327 22.61 27.77 -0.41
N ALA A 328 23.22 26.60 -0.14
CA ALA A 328 24.48 26.51 0.58
C ALA A 328 25.62 27.23 -0.16
N VAL A 329 25.73 27.05 -1.49
CA VAL A 329 26.70 27.78 -2.34
C VAL A 329 26.53 29.29 -2.17
N PHE A 330 25.30 29.78 -2.28
CA PHE A 330 25.02 31.22 -2.20
C PHE A 330 25.39 31.81 -0.83
N VAL A 331 24.94 31.16 0.26
CA VAL A 331 25.22 31.62 1.63
C VAL A 331 26.71 31.54 1.95
N LEU A 332 27.39 30.46 1.57
CA LEU A 332 28.82 30.30 1.85
C LEU A 332 29.66 31.35 1.12
N VAL A 333 29.33 31.68 -0.14
CA VAL A 333 30.03 32.76 -0.87
C VAL A 333 29.93 34.09 -0.12
N LEU A 334 28.74 34.45 0.36
CA LEU A 334 28.55 35.68 1.15
C LEU A 334 29.27 35.63 2.50
N PHE A 335 29.18 34.50 3.21
CA PHE A 335 29.87 34.28 4.49
C PHE A 335 31.39 34.49 4.35
N TRP A 336 31.99 33.91 3.30
CA TRP A 336 33.42 34.08 3.05
C TRP A 336 33.80 35.51 2.66
N TYR A 337 32.94 36.22 1.95
CA TYR A 337 33.17 37.62 1.61
C TYR A 337 33.23 38.49 2.87
N VAL A 338 32.30 38.28 3.81
CA VAL A 338 32.30 38.97 5.11
C VAL A 338 33.59 38.71 5.88
N LEU A 339 34.14 37.50 5.85
CA LEU A 339 35.43 37.21 6.46
C LEU A 339 36.59 37.95 5.77
N PHE A 340 36.55 38.10 4.45
CA PHE A 340 37.58 38.83 3.69
C PHE A 340 37.54 40.34 3.97
N THR A 341 36.37 40.91 4.22
CA THR A 341 36.19 42.33 4.57
C THR A 341 36.30 42.59 6.07
N CYS A 342 36.88 41.67 6.85
CA CYS A 342 37.04 41.78 8.31
C CYS A 342 35.71 42.07 9.03
N PHE A 343 34.63 41.36 8.67
CA PHE A 343 33.28 41.52 9.20
C PHE A 343 32.60 42.85 8.88
N THR A 344 33.11 43.59 7.89
CA THR A 344 32.41 44.78 7.37
C THR A 344 31.19 44.33 6.57
N LEU A 345 30.00 44.83 6.93
CA LEU A 345 28.69 44.47 6.36
C LEU A 345 28.43 45.04 4.94
N SER A 346 29.46 45.01 4.10
CA SER A 346 29.37 45.35 2.68
C SER A 346 28.82 44.16 1.88
N THR A 347 27.99 44.43 0.87
CA THR A 347 27.37 43.39 0.05
C THR A 347 28.26 43.05 -1.15
N ALA A 348 28.60 41.76 -1.30
CA ALA A 348 29.36 41.28 -2.46
C ALA A 348 28.54 41.29 -3.77
N ILE A 349 27.22 41.16 -3.64
CA ILE A 349 26.27 40.95 -4.74
C ILE A 349 25.19 42.03 -4.64
N ASN A 350 24.84 42.63 -5.79
CA ASN A 350 23.76 43.60 -5.88
C ASN A 350 22.41 42.98 -5.50
N GLU A 351 21.51 43.77 -4.90
CA GLU A 351 20.20 43.31 -4.40
C GLU A 351 19.37 42.64 -5.49
N TRP A 352 19.27 43.27 -6.67
CA TRP A 352 18.56 42.70 -7.82
C TRP A 352 19.16 41.37 -8.28
N SER A 353 20.50 41.25 -8.27
CA SER A 353 21.19 40.00 -8.65
C SER A 353 20.93 38.87 -7.64
N SER A 354 20.85 39.20 -6.34
CA SER A 354 20.49 38.25 -5.28
C SER A 354 19.07 37.69 -5.47
N VAL A 355 18.10 38.58 -5.79
CA VAL A 355 16.72 38.19 -6.08
C VAL A 355 16.66 37.32 -7.36
N LEU A 356 17.31 37.74 -8.44
CA LEU A 356 17.32 37.00 -9.71
C LEU A 356 17.98 35.62 -9.57
N TYR A 357 19.03 35.49 -8.74
CA TYR A 357 19.65 34.20 -8.44
C TYR A 357 18.64 33.22 -7.81
N SER A 358 17.87 33.69 -6.83
CA SER A 358 16.91 32.84 -6.12
C SER A 358 15.68 32.52 -6.96
N VAL A 359 15.12 33.51 -7.68
CA VAL A 359 13.84 33.37 -8.38
C VAL A 359 13.99 32.77 -9.77
N ILE A 360 15.01 33.17 -10.54
CA ILE A 360 15.12 32.79 -11.95
C ILE A 360 16.26 31.78 -12.13
N TYR A 361 17.50 32.17 -11.84
CA TYR A 361 18.67 31.41 -12.27
C TYR A 361 18.75 30.02 -11.63
N THR A 362 18.36 29.88 -10.37
CA THR A 362 18.46 28.60 -9.66
C THR A 362 17.14 27.84 -9.54
N SER A 363 16.00 28.53 -9.55
CA SER A 363 14.69 27.87 -9.43
C SER A 363 14.21 27.24 -10.74
N VAL A 364 14.45 27.85 -11.91
CA VAL A 364 14.04 27.28 -13.20
C VAL A 364 14.71 25.91 -13.45
N PRO A 365 16.04 25.74 -13.31
CA PRO A 365 16.66 24.43 -13.43
C PRO A 365 16.13 23.40 -12.42
N THR A 366 15.85 23.83 -11.18
CA THR A 366 15.26 22.98 -10.13
C THR A 366 13.91 22.42 -10.57
N ILE A 367 13.05 23.25 -11.14
CA ILE A 367 11.72 22.86 -11.63
C ILE A 367 11.84 21.92 -12.83
N VAL A 368 12.74 22.22 -13.77
CA VAL A 368 12.96 21.40 -14.97
C VAL A 368 13.38 19.98 -14.57
N VAL A 369 14.38 19.85 -13.68
CA VAL A 369 14.82 18.55 -13.15
C VAL A 369 13.70 17.90 -12.33
N GLY A 370 13.02 18.65 -11.46
CA GLY A 370 11.95 18.13 -10.61
C GLY A 370 10.71 17.62 -11.35
N ILE A 371 10.48 18.03 -12.60
CA ILE A 371 9.30 17.61 -13.39
C ILE A 371 9.67 16.63 -14.50
N LEU A 372 10.73 16.91 -15.26
CA LEU A 372 11.02 16.19 -16.51
C LEU A 372 11.96 15.01 -16.32
N ASP A 373 12.72 14.96 -15.22
CA ASP A 373 13.72 13.92 -15.02
C ASP A 373 13.09 12.52 -14.92
N LYS A 374 13.74 11.55 -15.55
CA LYS A 374 13.28 10.15 -15.65
C LYS A 374 14.52 9.26 -15.66
N ASP A 375 14.77 8.63 -14.53
CA ASP A 375 15.87 7.70 -14.33
C ASP A 375 15.66 6.39 -15.12
N LEU A 376 14.45 5.83 -15.05
CA LEU A 376 14.09 4.56 -15.69
C LEU A 376 12.86 4.72 -16.59
N ASN A 377 12.87 4.01 -17.72
CA ASN A 377 11.74 4.00 -18.64
C ASN A 377 10.54 3.21 -18.06
N ARG A 378 9.32 3.63 -18.43
CA ARG A 378 8.06 3.02 -17.98
C ARG A 378 8.02 1.50 -18.18
N ARG A 379 8.52 1.00 -19.31
CA ARG A 379 8.52 -0.44 -19.63
C ARG A 379 9.41 -1.24 -18.68
N THR A 380 10.54 -0.66 -18.28
CA THR A 380 11.49 -1.31 -17.35
C THR A 380 10.89 -1.43 -15.97
N LEU A 381 10.25 -0.38 -15.47
CA LEU A 381 9.60 -0.36 -14.14
C LEU A 381 8.45 -1.37 -14.05
N LEU A 382 7.64 -1.51 -15.11
CA LEU A 382 6.55 -2.49 -15.14
C LEU A 382 7.07 -3.94 -15.28
N LYS A 383 8.19 -4.15 -15.98
CA LYS A 383 8.79 -5.47 -16.14
C LYS A 383 9.52 -5.94 -14.88
N TYR A 384 10.11 -5.01 -14.13
CA TYR A 384 10.85 -5.29 -12.89
C TYR A 384 10.29 -4.47 -11.71
N PRO A 385 9.14 -4.86 -11.14
CA PRO A 385 8.48 -4.13 -10.05
C PRO A 385 9.37 -3.91 -8.81
N GLN A 386 10.33 -4.80 -8.57
CA GLN A 386 11.27 -4.70 -7.44
C GLN A 386 12.11 -3.42 -7.45
N LEU A 387 12.42 -2.90 -8.64
CA LEU A 387 13.20 -1.66 -8.79
C LEU A 387 12.38 -0.42 -8.40
N ALA A 388 11.06 -0.51 -8.44
CA ALA A 388 10.19 0.63 -8.18
C ALA A 388 10.25 1.09 -6.71
N ILE A 389 10.46 0.17 -5.75
CA ILE A 389 10.46 0.46 -4.30
C ILE A 389 11.89 0.74 -3.80
N PHE A 390 12.68 1.48 -4.58
CA PHE A 390 13.99 1.93 -4.12
C PHE A 390 13.87 3.20 -3.27
N GLN A 391 14.10 3.07 -1.96
CA GLN A 391 14.01 4.18 -0.99
C GLN A 391 15.34 4.91 -0.84
N ILE A 392 15.63 5.85 -1.75
CA ILE A 392 16.79 6.75 -1.71
C ILE A 392 16.98 7.40 -0.34
N ALA A 393 15.93 7.97 0.26
CA ALA A 393 16.06 8.74 1.51
C ALA A 393 16.41 7.86 2.73
N ARG A 394 16.22 6.53 2.63
CA ARG A 394 16.64 5.57 3.66
C ARG A 394 18.10 5.16 3.51
N THR A 395 18.74 5.49 2.39
CA THR A 395 20.16 5.17 2.18
C THR A 395 21.06 6.18 2.91
N GLY A 396 22.08 5.68 3.61
CA GLY A 396 23.08 6.54 4.25
C GLY A 396 23.84 7.43 3.25
N LEU A 397 23.90 7.01 1.98
CA LEU A 397 24.47 7.79 0.88
C LEU A 397 23.72 9.10 0.66
N PHE A 398 22.39 9.13 0.79
CA PHE A 398 21.62 10.37 0.65
C PHE A 398 22.04 11.41 1.71
N TRP A 399 22.16 10.97 2.97
CA TRP A 399 22.58 11.84 4.08
C TRP A 399 24.06 12.22 3.99
N LEU A 400 24.92 11.31 3.52
CA LEU A 400 26.33 11.61 3.25
C LEU A 400 26.45 12.63 2.11
N CYS A 401 25.67 12.49 1.04
CA CYS A 401 25.58 13.46 -0.04
C CYS A 401 25.13 14.82 0.51
N LEU A 402 24.08 14.86 1.34
CA LEU A 402 23.60 16.08 1.97
C LEU A 402 24.68 16.78 2.80
N LEU A 403 25.48 16.03 3.57
CA LEU A 403 26.60 16.61 4.32
C LEU A 403 27.74 17.08 3.40
N SER A 404 28.04 16.31 2.36
CA SER A 404 29.09 16.63 1.38
C SER A 404 28.80 17.90 0.58
N ILE A 405 27.54 18.34 0.52
CA ILE A 405 27.14 19.61 -0.10
C ILE A 405 27.90 20.79 0.49
N ILE A 406 28.17 20.82 1.81
CA ILE A 406 28.91 21.91 2.45
C ILE A 406 30.32 22.01 1.85
N VAL A 407 30.98 20.87 1.65
CA VAL A 407 32.32 20.80 1.04
C VAL A 407 32.24 21.15 -0.44
N ALA A 408 31.28 20.60 -1.17
CA ALA A 408 31.08 20.87 -2.59
C ALA A 408 30.78 22.36 -2.86
N ALA A 409 30.07 23.02 -1.95
CA ALA A 409 29.75 24.43 -2.03
C ALA A 409 30.98 25.35 -1.86
N LEU A 410 32.11 24.83 -1.37
CA LEU A 410 33.38 25.56 -1.33
C LEU A 410 34.14 25.52 -2.67
N ILE A 411 33.81 24.60 -3.57
CA ILE A 411 34.52 24.41 -4.84
C ILE A 411 34.51 25.69 -5.70
N PRO A 412 33.37 26.38 -5.94
CA PRO A 412 33.37 27.61 -6.74
C PRO A 412 34.34 28.68 -6.23
N ARG A 413 34.48 28.81 -4.90
CA ARG A 413 35.46 29.72 -4.28
C ARG A 413 36.89 29.32 -4.64
N PHE A 414 37.25 28.04 -4.47
CA PHE A 414 38.61 27.59 -4.76
C PHE A 414 38.95 27.71 -6.23
N VAL A 415 37.99 27.44 -7.12
CA VAL A 415 38.14 27.64 -8.57
C VAL A 415 38.41 29.12 -8.88
N VAL A 416 37.59 30.05 -8.36
CA VAL A 416 37.81 31.49 -8.55
C VAL A 416 39.16 31.93 -7.99
N LYS A 417 39.56 31.43 -6.81
CA LYS A 417 40.87 31.72 -6.22
C LYS A 417 42.02 31.25 -7.11
N VAL A 418 41.96 30.02 -7.63
CA VAL A 418 43.00 29.47 -8.52
C VAL A 418 43.05 30.25 -9.82
N LEU A 419 41.90 30.58 -10.42
CA LEU A 419 41.84 31.39 -11.64
C LEU A 419 42.43 32.79 -11.40
N TYR A 420 42.06 33.46 -10.31
CA TYR A 420 42.62 34.75 -9.95
C TYR A 420 44.14 34.68 -9.75
N GLN A 421 44.63 33.64 -9.07
CA GLN A 421 46.07 33.42 -8.88
C GLN A 421 46.81 33.14 -10.19
N PHE A 422 46.15 32.50 -11.16
CA PHE A 422 46.74 32.20 -12.46
C PHE A 422 46.86 33.44 -13.36
N TYR A 423 45.85 34.31 -13.37
CA TYR A 423 45.83 35.51 -14.22
C TYR A 423 46.46 36.75 -13.56
N THR A 424 46.41 36.86 -12.23
CA THR A 424 46.95 38.00 -11.46
C THR A 424 47.67 37.48 -10.20
N PRO A 425 48.88 36.90 -10.33
CA PRO A 425 49.64 36.42 -9.18
C PRO A 425 50.13 37.58 -8.31
N CYS A 426 49.99 37.46 -6.98
CA CYS A 426 50.59 38.42 -6.05
C CYS A 426 52.11 38.26 -5.97
N ASP A 427 52.83 39.34 -5.66
CA ASP A 427 54.30 39.37 -5.54
C ASP A 427 54.85 38.30 -4.59
N VAL A 428 54.14 38.02 -3.48
CA VAL A 428 54.49 36.97 -2.52
C VAL A 428 54.44 35.57 -3.15
N GLN A 429 53.55 35.33 -4.10
CA GLN A 429 53.44 34.05 -4.81
C GLN A 429 54.47 33.93 -5.92
N ILE A 430 54.76 35.03 -6.62
CA ILE A 430 55.85 35.11 -7.60
C ILE A 430 57.18 34.82 -6.90
N ALA A 431 57.44 35.42 -5.74
CA ALA A 431 58.62 35.16 -4.92
C ALA A 431 58.72 33.69 -4.48
N ARG A 432 57.60 33.08 -4.08
CA ARG A 432 57.56 31.67 -3.63
C ARG A 432 57.77 30.65 -4.74
N GLU A 433 57.26 30.94 -5.94
CA GLU A 433 57.50 30.10 -7.12
C GLU A 433 58.92 30.34 -7.68
N ALA A 434 59.43 31.58 -7.63
CA ALA A 434 60.83 31.87 -7.95
C ALA A 434 61.80 31.09 -7.05
N GLU A 435 61.51 31.01 -5.74
CA GLU A 435 62.31 30.25 -4.75
C GLU A 435 62.28 28.73 -4.99
N LYS A 436 61.20 28.18 -5.56
CA LYS A 436 61.11 26.75 -5.95
C LYS A 436 61.95 26.40 -7.18
N PHE A 437 62.10 27.33 -8.12
CA PHE A 437 62.83 27.12 -9.37
C PHE A 437 64.26 27.66 -9.32
N GLN A 438 64.68 28.27 -8.22
CA GLN A 438 66.05 28.74 -8.04
C GLN A 438 66.99 27.54 -7.80
N PRO A 439 68.02 27.35 -8.64
CA PRO A 439 69.00 26.30 -8.40
C PRO A 439 69.71 26.56 -7.06
N ARG A 440 69.84 25.52 -6.23
CA ARG A 440 70.44 25.54 -4.88
C ARG A 440 71.86 26.13 -4.76
N SER A 441 72.49 26.57 -5.85
CA SER A 441 73.85 27.12 -5.84
C SER A 441 73.95 28.61 -5.50
N GLU A 442 72.86 29.38 -5.53
CA GLU A 442 72.93 30.85 -5.34
C GLU A 442 72.49 31.34 -3.95
N SER A 443 71.88 30.50 -3.11
CA SER A 443 71.34 30.92 -1.81
C SER A 443 72.41 31.17 -0.72
N ALA A 444 73.69 31.02 -1.01
CA ALA A 444 74.77 31.18 -0.03
C ALA A 444 75.51 32.53 -0.10
N ALA A 445 75.19 33.42 -1.06
CA ALA A 445 76.06 34.56 -1.39
C ALA A 445 75.51 35.96 -1.05
N VAL A 446 74.38 36.09 -0.34
CA VAL A 446 73.83 37.43 -0.01
C VAL A 446 73.56 37.54 1.49
N GLU A 447 74.63 37.58 2.29
CA GLU A 447 74.60 38.28 3.57
C GLU A 447 74.71 39.79 3.27
N VAL A 448 73.70 40.55 3.68
CA VAL A 448 73.64 42.00 3.51
C VAL A 448 74.56 42.66 4.54
N GLU A 449 75.67 43.26 4.10
CA GLU A 449 76.54 44.10 4.95
C GLU A 449 75.80 45.36 5.43
N MET A 450 75.73 45.53 6.75
CA MET A 450 75.25 46.73 7.42
C MET A 450 76.39 47.76 7.55
N ASN A 451 76.31 48.90 6.85
CA ASN A 451 77.26 50.01 7.03
C ASN A 451 76.93 50.84 8.29
N PRO A 452 77.91 51.14 9.17
CA PRO A 452 77.69 51.97 10.34
C PRO A 452 77.79 53.47 10.00
N ILE A 453 76.78 54.25 10.38
CA ILE A 453 76.83 55.72 10.31
C ILE A 453 77.46 56.25 11.61
N LEU A 454 78.73 56.64 11.53
CA LEU A 454 79.38 57.45 12.55
C LEU A 454 79.75 58.79 11.92
N ASN A 455 79.22 59.90 12.45
CA ASN A 455 79.94 61.17 12.48
C ASN A 455 79.36 62.08 13.58
N GLN A 456 80.19 62.30 14.60
CA GLN A 456 80.04 63.37 15.59
C GLN A 456 80.42 64.73 14.97
N PRO A 457 79.87 65.85 15.46
CA PRO A 457 80.26 67.19 15.01
C PRO A 457 81.34 67.79 15.93
N ARG A 458 82.37 68.44 15.37
CA ARG A 458 83.25 69.45 16.02
C ARG A 458 84.02 70.26 14.97
N PRO A 459 84.55 71.46 15.32
CA PRO A 459 84.58 72.12 16.63
C PRO A 459 83.57 73.26 16.81
#